data_AF-A0A2A2AHZ4-F1
#
_entry.id   AF-A0A2A2AHZ4-F1
#
_cell.length_a   1.000
_cell.length_b   1.000
_cell.length_c   1.000
_cell.angle_alpha   90.00
_cell.angle_beta   90.00
_cell.angle_gamma   90.00
#
_symmetry.space_group_name_H-M   'P 1'
#
loop_
_entity.id
_entity.type
_entity.pdbx_description
1 polymer ?
#
loop_
_entity_poly.entity_id
_entity_poly.type
_entity_poly.pdbx_seq_one_letter_code
_entity_poly.pdbx_strand_id
1 'polypeptide(L)'
;MLFDEDCPPTPASQALRAWHATLIEAARNGVRPDQGVFTQAMPPLAASARVHDFRAAEWKIFDTAGEIHAREQDHWSAWAFFSPEQAHCALLFAGPDAWEGGAVVWVDGESVPVPRAVDGSSRLDDWGWWLSERYFAAWLGGFHQHPHARICIDAFGLGNIRGHWVYDVQTRTAQCIIPDDAQAWETPRLQIVGNDLVIYADLEDMRAGREARRVRL
;
A
#
# COMPACT_ATOMS: atom_id res chain seq x y z
N MET A 1 7.48 -27.27 -3.67
CA MET A 1 6.58 -26.79 -4.75
C MET A 1 7.46 -26.22 -5.84
N LEU A 2 7.18 -26.59 -7.09
CA LEU A 2 7.93 -26.21 -8.30
C LEU A 2 7.79 -24.71 -8.56
N PHE A 3 8.84 -23.92 -8.41
CA PHE A 3 8.83 -22.50 -8.80
C PHE A 3 10.19 -22.06 -9.36
N ASP A 4 10.80 -22.88 -10.22
CA ASP A 4 12.11 -22.63 -10.83
C ASP A 4 12.06 -22.86 -12.35
N GLU A 5 10.98 -22.40 -13.00
CA GLU A 5 10.97 -22.19 -14.44
C GLU A 5 10.98 -20.69 -14.69
N ASP A 6 12.03 -20.22 -15.38
CA ASP A 6 12.16 -18.85 -15.89
C ASP A 6 10.88 -18.48 -16.65
N CYS A 7 10.03 -17.66 -16.04
CA CYS A 7 8.78 -17.24 -16.64
C CYS A 7 9.13 -16.26 -17.78
N PRO A 8 8.91 -16.61 -19.06
CA PRO A 8 9.37 -15.79 -20.17
C PRO A 8 8.75 -14.39 -20.09
N PRO A 9 9.49 -13.33 -20.49
CA PRO A 9 8.95 -11.98 -20.48
C PRO A 9 7.67 -11.87 -21.32
N THR A 10 6.65 -11.23 -20.75
CA THR A 10 5.41 -10.89 -21.45
C THR A 10 5.45 -9.40 -21.85
N PRO A 11 4.61 -8.94 -22.80
CA PRO A 11 4.49 -7.51 -23.09
C PRO A 11 4.12 -6.68 -21.85
N ALA A 12 3.27 -7.21 -20.97
CA ALA A 12 2.89 -6.56 -19.73
C ALA A 12 4.04 -6.52 -18.71
N SER A 13 4.83 -7.59 -18.58
CA SER A 13 5.99 -7.60 -17.68
C SER A 13 7.09 -6.63 -18.15
N GLN A 14 7.31 -6.53 -19.47
CA GLN A 14 8.22 -5.54 -20.04
C GLN A 14 7.75 -4.10 -19.81
N ALA A 15 6.46 -3.84 -20.01
CA ALA A 15 5.87 -2.53 -19.75
C ALA A 15 5.96 -2.16 -18.26
N LEU A 16 5.71 -3.13 -17.36
CA LEU A 16 5.86 -2.96 -15.92
C LEU A 16 7.31 -2.62 -15.52
N ARG A 17 8.30 -3.35 -16.05
CA ARG A 17 9.74 -3.06 -15.81
C ARG A 17 10.09 -1.65 -16.29
N ALA A 18 9.70 -1.28 -17.50
CA ALA A 18 10.01 0.04 -18.07
C ALA A 18 9.36 1.18 -17.27
N TRP A 19 8.11 1.00 -16.85
CA TRP A 19 7.42 1.97 -16.02
C TRP A 19 8.05 2.10 -14.64
N HIS A 20 8.35 0.99 -13.97
CA HIS A 20 9.04 1.02 -12.67
C HIS A 20 10.42 1.67 -12.75
N ALA A 21 11.19 1.37 -13.81
CA ALA A 21 12.48 2.05 -14.05
C ALA A 21 12.33 3.58 -14.17
N THR A 22 11.24 4.04 -14.80
CA THR A 22 10.92 5.47 -14.89
C THR A 22 10.63 6.08 -13.51
N LEU A 23 9.94 5.34 -12.63
CA LEU A 23 9.70 5.78 -11.25
C LEU A 23 11.02 5.89 -10.46
N ILE A 24 11.90 4.90 -10.59
CA ILE A 24 13.21 4.90 -9.93
C ILE A 24 14.06 6.08 -10.41
N GLU A 25 14.11 6.33 -11.72
CA GLU A 25 14.87 7.44 -12.28
C GLU A 25 14.31 8.79 -11.81
N ALA A 26 12.98 8.96 -11.82
CA ALA A 26 12.34 10.17 -11.31
C ALA A 26 12.64 10.41 -9.82
N ALA A 27 12.57 9.35 -9.00
CA ALA A 27 12.89 9.43 -7.57
C ALA A 27 14.36 9.82 -7.35
N ARG A 28 15.30 9.21 -8.07
CA ARG A 28 16.74 9.54 -8.02
C ARG A 28 17.04 10.98 -8.45
N ASN A 29 16.25 11.51 -9.37
CA ASN A 29 16.35 12.90 -9.82
C ASN A 29 15.62 13.90 -8.89
N GLY A 30 15.11 13.44 -7.74
CA GLY A 30 14.47 14.31 -6.75
C GLY A 30 13.06 14.77 -7.13
N VAL A 31 12.41 14.11 -8.09
CA VAL A 31 11.00 14.39 -8.40
C VAL A 31 10.17 14.01 -7.19
N ARG A 32 9.36 14.95 -6.72
CA ARG A 32 8.58 14.76 -5.50
C ARG A 32 7.38 13.82 -5.71
N PRO A 33 6.92 13.13 -4.65
CA PRO A 33 5.83 12.15 -4.73
C PRO A 33 4.48 12.73 -5.17
N ASP A 34 4.29 14.04 -5.04
CA ASP A 34 3.08 14.79 -5.41
C ASP A 34 3.16 15.39 -6.83
N GLN A 35 4.15 14.98 -7.63
CA GLN A 35 4.46 15.60 -8.92
C GLN A 35 4.81 14.57 -10.01
N GLY A 36 4.78 15.04 -11.26
CA GLY A 36 5.35 14.33 -12.40
C GLY A 36 4.76 12.94 -12.62
N VAL A 37 5.62 11.94 -12.76
CA VAL A 37 5.21 10.55 -13.05
C VAL A 37 4.42 9.90 -11.90
N PHE A 38 4.57 10.39 -10.66
CA PHE A 38 3.95 9.79 -9.48
C PHE A 38 2.46 10.11 -9.32
N THR A 39 1.95 11.09 -10.07
CA THR A 39 0.53 11.47 -10.11
C THR A 39 -0.16 11.03 -11.39
N GLN A 40 0.56 10.35 -12.28
CA GLN A 40 0.04 9.88 -13.56
C GLN A 40 -0.44 8.43 -13.46
N ALA A 41 -1.42 8.08 -14.28
CA ALA A 41 -1.81 6.69 -14.47
C ALA A 41 -0.66 5.86 -15.06
N MET A 42 -0.65 4.57 -14.74
CA MET A 42 0.26 3.59 -15.34
C MET A 42 -0.04 3.46 -16.84
N PRO A 43 0.99 3.20 -17.68
CA PRO A 43 0.76 2.80 -19.06
C PRO A 43 -0.18 1.58 -19.15
N PRO A 44 -1.11 1.51 -20.12
CA PRO A 44 -2.15 0.48 -20.15
C PRO A 44 -1.67 -0.97 -20.04
N LEU A 45 -0.53 -1.30 -20.66
CA LEU A 45 0.05 -2.64 -20.58
C LEU A 45 0.61 -2.97 -19.19
N ALA A 46 1.18 -1.97 -18.50
CA ALA A 46 1.63 -2.14 -17.12
C ALA A 46 0.43 -2.21 -16.16
N ALA A 47 -0.61 -1.40 -16.40
CA ALA A 47 -1.86 -1.41 -15.64
C ALA A 47 -2.60 -2.76 -15.73
N SER A 48 -2.50 -3.46 -16.86
CA SER A 48 -3.11 -4.77 -17.06
C SER A 48 -2.32 -5.93 -16.44
N ALA A 49 -1.14 -5.67 -15.86
CA ALA A 49 -0.28 -6.71 -15.31
C ALA A 49 -1.02 -7.54 -14.25
N ARG A 50 -0.74 -8.84 -14.24
CA ARG A 50 -1.22 -9.82 -13.26
C ARG A 50 -0.04 -10.47 -12.55
N VAL A 51 -0.30 -11.27 -11.52
CA VAL A 51 0.73 -11.91 -10.67
C VAL A 51 1.86 -12.55 -11.49
N HIS A 52 1.54 -13.23 -12.59
CA HIS A 52 2.54 -13.87 -13.45
C HIS A 52 3.41 -12.87 -14.22
N ASP A 53 2.88 -11.69 -14.58
CA ASP A 53 3.65 -10.61 -15.20
C ASP A 53 4.62 -9.97 -14.21
N PHE A 54 4.23 -9.82 -12.94
CA PHE A 54 5.15 -9.37 -11.88
C PHE A 54 6.29 -10.38 -11.68
N ARG A 55 5.99 -11.68 -11.69
CA ARG A 55 7.03 -12.72 -11.66
C ARG A 55 7.94 -12.65 -12.88
N ALA A 56 7.37 -12.55 -14.08
CA ALA A 56 8.12 -12.36 -15.33
C ALA A 56 8.83 -10.99 -15.40
N ALA A 57 8.50 -10.07 -14.50
CA ALA A 57 9.21 -8.82 -14.25
C ALA A 57 10.29 -8.94 -13.17
N GLU A 58 10.59 -10.17 -12.71
CA GLU A 58 11.57 -10.50 -11.65
C GLU A 58 11.19 -10.01 -10.24
N TRP A 59 9.93 -9.64 -10.02
CA TRP A 59 9.45 -9.34 -8.67
C TRP A 59 9.26 -10.64 -7.89
N LYS A 60 9.62 -10.61 -6.60
CA LYS A 60 9.45 -11.73 -5.70
C LYS A 60 7.98 -11.87 -5.35
N ILE A 61 7.40 -13.03 -5.66
CA ILE A 61 6.03 -13.35 -5.28
C ILE A 61 6.02 -14.00 -3.90
N PHE A 62 5.08 -13.57 -3.07
CA PHE A 62 4.81 -14.12 -1.75
C PHE A 62 3.34 -14.54 -1.69
N ASP A 63 3.09 -15.66 -1.02
CA ASP A 63 1.76 -16.14 -0.68
C ASP A 63 1.78 -16.43 0.82
N THR A 64 1.06 -15.61 1.58
CA THR A 64 0.95 -15.75 3.03
C THR A 64 -0.51 -15.92 3.40
N ALA A 65 -0.88 -17.13 3.82
CA ALA A 65 -2.25 -17.45 4.22
C ALA A 65 -3.32 -17.13 3.14
N GLY A 66 -2.96 -17.24 1.85
CA GLY A 66 -3.86 -16.96 0.73
C GLY A 66 -3.83 -15.51 0.26
N GLU A 67 -3.06 -14.64 0.91
CA GLU A 67 -2.81 -13.28 0.45
C GLU A 67 -1.58 -13.28 -0.47
N ILE A 68 -1.79 -12.91 -1.74
CA ILE A 68 -0.74 -12.84 -2.75
C ILE A 68 -0.25 -11.41 -2.87
N HIS A 69 1.05 -11.24 -2.81
CA HIS A 69 1.71 -9.97 -3.07
C HIS A 69 3.05 -10.16 -3.79
N ALA A 70 3.50 -9.13 -4.49
CA ALA A 70 4.77 -9.10 -5.18
C ALA A 70 5.63 -7.96 -4.63
N ARG A 71 6.93 -8.19 -4.46
CA ARG A 71 7.90 -7.16 -4.07
C ARG A 71 8.98 -7.01 -5.13
N GLU A 72 9.30 -5.77 -5.44
CA GLU A 72 10.49 -5.47 -6.22
C GLU A 72 11.77 -5.77 -5.43
N GLN A 73 12.78 -6.36 -6.08
CA GLN A 73 13.94 -6.96 -5.38
C GLN A 73 15.21 -6.13 -5.42
N ASP A 74 15.38 -5.25 -6.40
CA ASP A 74 16.66 -4.56 -6.60
C ASP A 74 16.76 -3.31 -5.72
N HIS A 75 15.63 -2.62 -5.51
CA HIS A 75 15.58 -1.36 -4.76
C HIS A 75 14.68 -1.45 -3.53
N TRP A 76 13.91 -2.53 -3.40
CA TRP A 76 12.93 -2.73 -2.32
C TRP A 76 11.93 -1.57 -2.21
N SER A 77 11.66 -0.96 -3.37
CA SER A 77 11.00 0.34 -3.49
C SER A 77 9.49 0.25 -3.67
N ALA A 78 8.98 -0.95 -3.97
CA ALA A 78 7.60 -1.15 -4.38
C ALA A 78 7.03 -2.51 -3.98
N TRP A 79 5.73 -2.50 -3.71
CA TRP A 79 4.90 -3.67 -3.47
C TRP A 79 3.68 -3.64 -4.38
N ALA A 80 3.24 -4.81 -4.83
CA ALA A 80 1.95 -5.00 -5.47
C ALA A 80 1.12 -6.00 -4.68
N PHE A 81 -0.12 -5.65 -4.40
CA PHE A 81 -1.08 -6.44 -3.61
C PHE A 81 -2.26 -6.80 -4.50
N PHE A 82 -2.63 -8.07 -4.52
CA PHE A 82 -3.71 -8.59 -5.35
C PHE A 82 -4.93 -8.90 -4.49
N SER A 83 -6.12 -8.55 -4.98
CA SER A 83 -7.36 -8.92 -4.29
C SER A 83 -7.51 -10.45 -4.21
N PRO A 84 -8.31 -11.00 -3.28
CA PRO A 84 -8.48 -12.46 -3.15
C PRO A 84 -8.77 -13.23 -4.45
N GLU A 85 -9.62 -12.70 -5.32
CA GLU A 85 -9.96 -13.24 -6.65
C GLU A 85 -9.02 -12.71 -7.76
N GLN A 86 -8.04 -11.88 -7.39
CA GLN A 86 -7.06 -11.24 -8.27
C GLN A 86 -7.70 -10.39 -9.38
N ALA A 87 -8.92 -9.88 -9.12
CA ALA A 87 -9.61 -8.95 -10.00
C ALA A 87 -8.94 -7.58 -10.00
N HIS A 88 -8.36 -7.20 -8.86
CA HIS A 88 -7.76 -5.90 -8.63
C HIS A 88 -6.28 -6.00 -8.22
N CYS A 89 -5.51 -4.97 -8.57
CA CYS A 89 -4.12 -4.81 -8.19
C CYS A 89 -3.87 -3.42 -7.61
N ALA A 90 -3.37 -3.36 -6.38
CA ALA A 90 -2.89 -2.13 -5.76
C ALA A 90 -1.35 -2.13 -5.73
N LEU A 91 -0.72 -1.10 -6.29
CA LEU A 91 0.73 -0.94 -6.32
C LEU A 91 1.14 0.24 -5.46
N LEU A 92 2.00 -0.01 -4.48
CA LEU A 92 2.60 0.99 -3.59
C LEU A 92 4.05 1.21 -4.00
N PHE A 93 4.46 2.47 -4.09
CA PHE A 93 5.85 2.85 -4.34
C PHE A 93 6.31 3.87 -3.29
N ALA A 94 7.37 3.55 -2.56
CA ALA A 94 7.96 4.40 -1.53
C ALA A 94 9.37 4.93 -1.88
N GLY A 95 9.86 4.59 -3.07
CA GLY A 95 11.19 4.99 -3.54
C GLY A 95 12.32 4.10 -3.00
N PRO A 96 13.50 4.14 -3.63
CA PRO A 96 14.65 3.27 -3.30
C PRO A 96 15.32 3.59 -1.95
N ASP A 97 15.19 4.84 -1.47
CA ASP A 97 15.81 5.30 -0.22
C ASP A 97 14.77 5.66 0.85
N ALA A 98 13.52 5.20 0.68
CA ALA A 98 12.35 5.60 1.47
C ALA A 98 12.23 7.12 1.51
N TRP A 99 11.44 7.70 0.60
CA TRP A 99 11.14 9.12 0.67
C TRP A 99 10.79 9.54 2.11
N GLU A 100 11.29 10.69 2.55
CA GLU A 100 10.73 11.38 3.72
C GLU A 100 9.26 11.67 3.37
N GLY A 101 8.36 10.72 3.70
CA GLY A 101 7.01 10.75 3.16
C GLY A 101 6.40 9.53 2.54
N GLY A 102 6.67 8.31 2.99
CA GLY A 102 5.78 7.17 2.70
C GLY A 102 5.54 6.85 1.22
N ALA A 103 4.44 6.16 0.92
CA ALA A 103 4.15 5.61 -0.40
C ALA A 103 3.10 6.39 -1.21
N VAL A 104 3.25 6.37 -2.53
CA VAL A 104 2.19 6.66 -3.50
C VAL A 104 1.51 5.37 -3.95
N VAL A 105 0.28 5.47 -4.43
CA VAL A 105 -0.58 4.32 -4.70
C VAL A 105 -1.18 4.40 -6.11
N TRP A 106 -1.15 3.27 -6.82
CA TRP A 106 -1.99 3.02 -7.98
C TRP A 106 -2.94 1.86 -7.69
N VAL A 107 -4.19 1.97 -8.12
CA VAL A 107 -5.14 0.85 -8.08
C VAL A 107 -5.68 0.63 -9.48
N ASP A 108 -5.50 -0.59 -10.00
CA ASP A 108 -5.80 -0.97 -11.38
C ASP A 108 -5.15 -0.05 -12.42
N GLY A 109 -3.96 0.46 -12.08
CA GLY A 109 -3.18 1.37 -12.92
C GLY A 109 -3.55 2.85 -12.76
N GLU A 110 -4.64 3.19 -12.09
CA GLU A 110 -5.01 4.59 -11.85
C GLU A 110 -4.28 5.13 -10.62
N SER A 111 -3.70 6.32 -10.73
CA SER A 111 -3.10 7.00 -9.57
C SER A 111 -4.21 7.41 -8.61
N VAL A 112 -4.08 7.03 -7.34
CA VAL A 112 -5.10 7.33 -6.32
C VAL A 112 -4.61 8.45 -5.41
N PRO A 113 -5.45 9.46 -5.10
CA PRO A 113 -5.10 10.48 -4.11
C PRO A 113 -4.81 9.87 -2.74
N VAL A 114 -3.64 10.18 -2.19
CA VAL A 114 -3.21 9.74 -0.85
C VAL A 114 -3.08 10.94 0.10
N PRO A 115 -3.29 10.75 1.41
CA PRO A 115 -3.12 11.81 2.39
C PRO A 115 -1.67 12.30 2.43
N ARG A 116 -1.48 13.63 2.48
CA ARG A 116 -0.16 14.26 2.48
C ARG A 116 0.09 15.06 3.77
N ALA A 117 1.35 15.22 4.15
CA ALA A 117 1.74 16.22 5.14
C ALA A 117 1.89 17.62 4.48
N VAL A 118 2.19 18.64 5.29
CA VAL A 118 2.28 20.04 4.84
C VAL A 118 3.38 20.25 3.80
N ASP A 119 4.47 19.51 3.92
CA ASP A 119 5.58 19.54 2.97
C ASP A 119 5.27 18.75 1.68
N GLY A 120 4.10 18.11 1.56
CA GLY A 120 3.61 17.31 0.44
C GLY A 120 4.11 15.85 0.40
N SER A 121 4.83 15.42 1.43
CA SER A 121 5.20 14.03 1.68
C SER A 121 3.94 13.15 1.83
N SER A 122 3.95 11.89 1.36
CA SER A 122 2.85 10.95 1.64
C SER A 122 2.82 10.56 3.12
N ARG A 123 1.63 10.27 3.62
CA ARG A 123 1.44 9.74 4.97
C ARG A 123 1.15 8.24 4.98
N LEU A 124 1.15 7.58 3.83
CA LEU A 124 0.92 6.15 3.74
C LEU A 124 2.20 5.36 3.96
N ASP A 125 2.10 4.26 4.68
CA ASP A 125 3.14 3.24 4.75
C ASP A 125 3.30 2.54 3.39
N ASP A 126 4.40 1.84 3.17
CA ASP A 126 4.65 1.07 1.92
C ASP A 126 3.95 -0.29 1.89
N TRP A 127 3.24 -0.63 2.97
CA TRP A 127 2.53 -1.87 3.15
C TRP A 127 1.02 -1.67 3.16
N GLY A 128 0.31 -2.56 2.47
CA GLY A 128 -1.15 -2.60 2.44
C GLY A 128 -1.68 -4.03 2.33
N TRP A 129 -3.00 -4.15 2.27
CA TRP A 129 -3.70 -5.42 2.12
C TRP A 129 -5.12 -5.21 1.62
N TRP A 130 -5.66 -6.22 0.94
CA TRP A 130 -7.07 -6.25 0.55
C TRP A 130 -7.91 -6.80 1.69
N LEU A 131 -8.94 -6.04 2.08
CA LEU A 131 -9.91 -6.45 3.10
C LEU A 131 -11.02 -7.34 2.51
N SER A 132 -11.25 -7.20 1.20
CA SER A 132 -12.19 -7.94 0.35
C SER A 132 -11.86 -7.63 -1.11
N GLU A 133 -12.64 -8.12 -2.07
CA GLU A 133 -12.53 -7.67 -3.47
C GLU A 133 -12.73 -6.16 -3.66
N ARG A 134 -13.47 -5.51 -2.74
CA ARG A 134 -13.87 -4.10 -2.92
C ARG A 134 -12.94 -3.10 -2.26
N TYR A 135 -12.32 -3.48 -1.14
CA TYR A 135 -11.65 -2.53 -0.27
C TYR A 135 -10.18 -2.87 -0.11
N PHE A 136 -9.31 -1.92 -0.47
CA PHE A 136 -7.89 -1.97 -0.21
C PHE A 136 -7.55 -1.05 0.95
N ALA A 137 -6.64 -1.47 1.84
CA ALA A 137 -6.21 -0.67 2.98
C ALA A 137 -4.69 -0.57 3.05
N ALA A 138 -4.21 0.57 3.53
CA ALA A 138 -2.81 0.79 3.90
C ALA A 138 -2.74 1.49 5.25
N TRP A 139 -1.63 1.32 5.96
CA TRP A 139 -1.39 2.09 7.17
C TRP A 139 -1.20 3.56 6.84
N LEU A 140 -1.76 4.40 7.69
CA LEU A 140 -1.64 5.85 7.65
C LEU A 140 -0.85 6.29 8.88
N GLY A 141 0.15 7.13 8.71
CA GLY A 141 0.98 7.64 9.81
C GLY A 141 1.06 9.17 9.86
N GLY A 142 2.14 9.68 10.43
CA GLY A 142 2.38 11.11 10.63
C GLY A 142 1.62 11.70 11.82
N PHE A 143 1.22 10.88 12.79
CA PHE A 143 0.46 11.32 13.98
C PHE A 143 1.38 11.76 15.13
N HIS A 144 2.40 12.56 14.83
CA HIS A 144 3.43 12.96 15.81
C HIS A 144 2.91 13.81 16.97
N GLN A 145 1.75 14.44 16.79
CA GLN A 145 1.09 15.25 17.83
C GLN A 145 0.18 14.43 18.75
N HIS A 146 -0.01 13.14 18.46
CA HIS A 146 -0.90 12.29 19.25
C HIS A 146 -0.37 12.14 20.69
N PRO A 147 -1.21 12.16 21.75
CA PRO A 147 -0.75 12.10 23.14
C PRO A 147 0.05 10.85 23.50
N HIS A 148 -0.22 9.74 22.80
CA HIS A 148 0.50 8.49 22.95
C HIS A 148 1.68 8.31 21.97
N ALA A 149 1.97 9.31 21.13
CA ALA A 149 3.11 9.27 20.22
C ALA A 149 4.42 9.21 21.01
N ARG A 150 5.32 8.37 20.53
CA ARG A 150 6.69 8.24 21.05
C ARG A 150 7.66 8.58 19.95
N ILE A 151 8.86 8.99 20.33
CA ILE A 151 9.96 9.15 19.37
C ILE A 151 10.31 7.75 18.86
N CYS A 152 9.88 7.45 17.65
CA CYS A 152 10.16 6.20 16.96
C CYS A 152 10.68 6.55 15.57
N ILE A 153 11.83 5.99 15.22
CA ILE A 153 12.37 6.04 13.87
C ILE A 153 11.85 4.78 13.18
N ASP A 154 10.82 4.94 12.35
CA ASP A 154 10.48 3.93 11.35
C ASP A 154 11.16 4.28 10.01
N ALA A 155 11.04 3.38 9.03
CA ALA A 155 11.70 3.54 7.74
C ALA A 155 11.25 4.80 6.95
N PHE A 156 10.08 5.37 7.28
CA PHE A 156 9.45 6.45 6.52
C PHE A 156 9.23 7.72 7.33
N GLY A 157 9.67 7.77 8.59
CA GLY A 157 9.42 8.86 9.53
C GLY A 157 7.95 9.04 9.92
N LEU A 158 7.12 7.99 9.84
CA LEU A 158 5.66 8.07 10.04
C LEU A 158 5.22 7.96 11.52
N GLY A 159 6.10 7.51 12.41
CA GLY A 159 5.84 7.38 13.85
C GLY A 159 5.10 6.10 14.24
N ASN A 160 4.99 5.87 15.55
CA ASN A 160 4.40 4.64 16.09
C ASN A 160 2.87 4.60 16.03
N ILE A 161 2.20 5.75 16.15
CA ILE A 161 0.74 5.81 16.11
C ILE A 161 0.27 5.77 14.67
N ARG A 162 -0.69 4.88 14.39
CA ARG A 162 -1.17 4.56 13.04
C ARG A 162 -2.69 4.65 12.97
N GLY A 163 -3.15 5.09 11.82
CA GLY A 163 -4.52 4.95 11.35
C GLY A 163 -4.57 4.06 10.11
N HIS A 164 -5.70 4.11 9.42
CA HIS A 164 -5.88 3.43 8.16
C HIS A 164 -6.36 4.39 7.08
N TRP A 165 -5.82 4.21 5.90
CA TRP A 165 -6.41 4.71 4.67
C TRP A 165 -7.08 3.53 3.98
N VAL A 166 -8.36 3.66 3.65
CA VAL A 166 -9.17 2.61 3.03
C VAL A 166 -9.75 3.14 1.74
N TYR A 167 -9.43 2.46 0.64
CA TYR A 167 -9.90 2.78 -0.70
C TYR A 167 -10.97 1.79 -1.15
N ASP A 168 -12.10 2.33 -1.63
CA ASP A 168 -13.18 1.59 -2.24
C ASP A 168 -13.03 1.63 -3.77
N VAL A 169 -12.72 0.50 -4.38
CA VAL A 169 -12.51 0.42 -5.84
C VAL A 169 -13.79 0.64 -6.63
N GLN A 170 -14.95 0.33 -6.04
CA GLN A 170 -16.24 0.43 -6.71
C GLN A 170 -16.66 1.90 -6.85
N THR A 171 -16.50 2.68 -5.79
CA THR A 171 -16.84 4.11 -5.78
C THR A 171 -15.67 5.00 -6.16
N ARG A 172 -14.44 4.46 -6.18
CA ARG A 172 -13.19 5.20 -6.40
C ARG A 172 -12.95 6.30 -5.38
N THR A 173 -13.32 6.04 -4.14
CA THR A 173 -13.15 6.99 -3.03
C THR A 173 -12.32 6.39 -1.92
N ALA A 174 -11.51 7.21 -1.26
CA ALA A 174 -10.79 6.81 -0.07
C ALA A 174 -11.33 7.52 1.17
N GLN A 175 -11.20 6.85 2.32
CA GLN A 175 -11.44 7.44 3.64
C GLN A 175 -10.24 7.23 4.55
N CYS A 176 -10.00 8.20 5.42
CA CYS A 176 -8.98 8.12 6.47
C CYS A 176 -9.66 7.85 7.80
N ILE A 177 -9.21 6.81 8.49
CA ILE A 177 -9.70 6.42 9.80
C ILE A 177 -8.54 6.56 10.76
N ILE A 178 -8.60 7.60 11.59
CA ILE A 178 -7.50 8.01 12.48
C ILE A 178 -7.88 7.75 13.93
N PRO A 179 -6.92 7.39 14.81
CA PRO A 179 -7.20 7.23 16.24
C PRO A 179 -7.63 8.55 16.89
N ASP A 180 -8.53 8.47 17.87
CA ASP A 180 -8.74 9.58 18.81
C ASP A 180 -7.62 9.63 19.85
N ASP A 181 -7.49 10.75 20.57
CA ASP A 181 -6.45 10.99 21.58
C ASP A 181 -6.28 9.89 22.65
N ALA A 182 -7.36 9.13 22.94
CA ALA A 182 -7.34 8.03 23.91
C ALA A 182 -6.91 6.67 23.31
N GLN A 183 -6.69 6.59 22.00
CA GLN A 183 -6.50 5.35 21.25
C GLN A 183 -5.05 5.20 20.80
N ALA A 184 -4.28 4.38 21.52
CA ALA A 184 -2.88 4.10 21.18
C ALA A 184 -2.76 2.99 20.11
N TRP A 185 -3.19 3.28 18.89
CA TRP A 185 -3.13 2.33 17.76
C TRP A 185 -1.71 2.21 17.21
N GLU A 186 -0.89 1.32 17.77
CA GLU A 186 0.48 1.10 17.30
C GLU A 186 0.57 0.07 16.15
N THR A 187 -0.24 -0.99 16.21
CA THR A 187 -0.29 -2.02 15.15
C THR A 187 -1.74 -2.41 14.82
N PRO A 188 -2.60 -1.42 14.51
CA PRO A 188 -4.03 -1.67 14.42
C PRO A 188 -4.36 -2.62 13.28
N ARG A 189 -5.42 -3.41 13.48
CA ARG A 189 -5.93 -4.41 12.54
C ARG A 189 -7.30 -4.02 12.05
N LEU A 190 -7.62 -4.46 10.83
CA LEU A 190 -8.90 -4.23 10.19
C LEU A 190 -9.57 -5.54 9.80
N GLN A 191 -10.89 -5.55 9.86
CA GLN A 191 -11.71 -6.62 9.32
C GLN A 191 -13.03 -6.05 8.82
N ILE A 192 -13.55 -6.59 7.71
CA ILE A 192 -14.92 -6.32 7.28
C ILE A 192 -15.86 -7.31 7.96
N VAL A 193 -16.87 -6.80 8.65
CA VAL A 193 -17.94 -7.59 9.27
C VAL A 193 -19.29 -7.06 8.78
N GLY A 194 -19.90 -7.78 7.85
CA GLY A 194 -21.07 -7.28 7.12
C GLY A 194 -20.69 -6.08 6.25
N ASN A 195 -21.31 -4.93 6.51
CA ASN A 195 -21.03 -3.67 5.81
C ASN A 195 -20.22 -2.69 6.65
N ASP A 196 -19.64 -3.16 7.75
CA ASP A 196 -18.86 -2.32 8.65
C ASP A 196 -17.39 -2.73 8.60
N LEU A 197 -16.53 -1.73 8.72
CA LEU A 197 -15.14 -1.90 9.03
C LEU A 197 -14.96 -1.92 10.55
N VAL A 198 -14.41 -3.02 11.06
CA VAL A 198 -14.05 -3.17 12.47
C VAL A 198 -12.54 -2.97 12.61
N ILE A 199 -12.17 -2.09 13.54
CA ILE A 199 -10.78 -1.77 13.87
C ILE A 199 -10.47 -2.32 15.25
N TYR A 200 -9.33 -2.98 15.36
CA TYR A 200 -8.74 -3.46 16.61
C TYR A 200 -7.44 -2.71 16.86
N ALA A 201 -7.10 -2.42 18.11
CA ALA A 201 -5.87 -1.68 18.43
C ALA A 201 -4.61 -2.48 18.09
N ASP A 202 -4.69 -3.80 18.19
CA ASP A 202 -3.64 -4.74 17.81
C ASP A 202 -4.21 -6.14 17.44
N LEU A 203 -3.31 -7.10 17.22
CA LEU A 203 -3.66 -8.48 16.90
C LEU A 203 -4.24 -9.26 18.09
N GLU A 204 -3.87 -8.93 19.33
CA GLU A 204 -4.39 -9.57 20.53
C GLU A 204 -5.86 -9.19 20.73
N ASP A 205 -6.17 -7.91 20.62
CA ASP A 205 -7.53 -7.37 20.65
C ASP A 205 -8.39 -8.00 19.56
N MET A 206 -7.87 -8.16 18.35
CA MET A 206 -8.56 -8.86 17.27
C MET A 206 -8.88 -10.32 17.63
N ARG A 207 -7.91 -11.05 18.17
CA ARG A 207 -8.11 -12.46 18.60
C ARG A 207 -9.11 -12.58 19.74
N ALA A 208 -9.18 -11.59 20.61
CA ALA A 208 -10.11 -11.53 21.73
C ALA A 208 -11.48 -10.91 21.37
N GLY A 209 -11.66 -10.41 20.14
CA GLY A 209 -12.87 -9.71 19.71
C GLY A 209 -13.10 -8.35 20.39
N ARG A 210 -12.04 -7.71 20.90
CA ARG A 210 -12.10 -6.39 21.56
C ARG A 210 -12.00 -5.27 20.54
N GLU A 211 -13.15 -4.86 20.02
CA GLU A 211 -13.22 -3.78 19.04
C GLU A 211 -12.74 -2.45 19.62
N ALA A 212 -11.81 -1.79 18.94
CA ALA A 212 -11.40 -0.42 19.27
C ALA A 212 -12.35 0.60 18.64
N ARG A 213 -12.83 0.32 17.42
CA ARG A 213 -13.80 1.16 16.71
C ARG A 213 -14.53 0.36 15.62
N ARG A 214 -15.75 0.78 15.30
CA ARG A 214 -16.51 0.32 14.15
C ARG A 214 -16.95 1.50 13.28
N VAL A 215 -16.77 1.39 11.97
CA VAL A 215 -17.07 2.44 10.99
C VAL A 215 -17.93 1.84 9.87
N ARG A 216 -18.93 2.57 9.40
CA ARG A 216 -19.77 2.14 8.27
C ARG A 216 -19.03 2.39 6.95
N LEU A 217 -18.97 1.38 6.08
CA LEU A 217 -18.41 1.48 4.72
C LEU A 217 -19.48 1.78 3.66
#